data_AF-A0A971LY45-F1
#
_entry.id   AF-A0A971LY45-F1
#
_cell.length_a   1.000
_cell.length_b   1.000
_cell.length_c   1.000
_cell.angle_alpha   90.00
_cell.angle_beta   90.00
_cell.angle_gamma   90.00
#
_symmetry.space_group_name_H-M   'P 1'
#
loop_
_entity.id
_entity.type
_entity.pdbx_description
1 polymer ?
#
loop_
_entity_poly.entity_id
_entity_poly.type
_entity_poly.pdbx_seq_one_letter_code
_entity_poly.pdbx_strand_id
1 'polypeptide(L)' 'MYIILLFLGFGGIVLFEAPGLIYQKYWRELIFFFLFLGLAFTLSLLAVIGIKLPSPAEITEKIVNFFLKPLSKLF' A
#
# COMPACT_ATOMS: atom_id res chain seq x y z
N MET A 1 -2.20 17.90 11.61
CA MET A 1 -1.98 17.03 12.80
C MET A 1 -1.85 15.56 12.43
N TYR A 2 -2.77 14.97 11.66
CA TYR A 2 -2.72 13.56 11.23
C TYR A 2 -1.46 13.15 10.45
N ILE A 3 -0.87 14.08 9.67
CA ILE A 3 0.37 13.83 8.94
C ILE A 3 1.54 13.53 9.90
N ILE A 4 1.64 14.23 11.03
CA ILE A 4 2.72 14.00 12.01
C ILE A 4 2.58 12.60 12.62
N LEU A 5 1.36 12.18 12.94
CA LEU A 5 1.06 10.83 13.42
C LEU A 5 1.40 9.76 12.39
N LEU A 6 1.14 10.04 11.10
CA LEU A 6 1.53 9.16 10.00
C LEU A 6 3.05 8.94 9.98
N PHE A 7 3.84 10.02 9.97
CA PHE A 7 5.30 9.92 9.97
C PHE A 7 5.84 9.25 11.24
N LEU A 8 5.27 9.52 12.40
CA LEU A 8 5.65 8.85 13.64
C LEU A 8 5.34 7.35 13.62
N GLY A 9 4.16 6.97 13.12
CA GLY A 9 3.75 5.57 13.02
C GLY A 9 4.66 4.79 12.07
N PHE A 10 4.80 5.26 10.82
CA PHE A 10 5.66 4.60 9.83
C PHE A 10 7.14 4.66 10.20
N GLY A 11 7.61 5.77 10.80
CA GLY A 11 8.97 5.87 11.33
C GLY A 11 9.24 4.88 12.46
N GLY A 12 8.28 4.68 13.37
CA GLY A 12 8.37 3.66 14.42
C GLY A 12 8.48 2.24 13.87
N ILE A 13 7.71 1.91 12.83
CA ILE A 13 7.79 0.61 12.14
C ILE A 13 9.20 0.39 11.56
N VAL A 14 9.73 1.38 10.83
CA VAL A 14 11.11 1.30 10.28
C VAL A 14 12.13 1.09 11.39
N LEU A 15 12.04 1.84 12.49
CA LEU A 15 13.00 1.74 13.59
C LEU A 15 12.95 0.39 14.32
N PHE A 16 11.82 -0.31 14.30
CA PHE A 16 11.68 -1.61 14.96
C PHE A 16 12.05 -2.78 14.03
N GLU A 17 11.59 -2.78 12.79
CA GLU A 17 11.77 -3.90 11.86
C GLU A 17 13.06 -3.81 11.02
N ALA A 18 13.43 -2.62 10.54
CA ALA A 18 14.57 -2.48 9.63
C ALA A 18 15.92 -2.89 10.27
N PRO A 19 16.23 -2.56 11.54
CA PRO A 19 17.49 -2.98 12.15
C PRO A 19 17.60 -4.51 12.21
N GLY A 20 16.52 -5.21 12.57
CA GLY A 20 16.51 -6.67 12.64
C GLY A 20 16.86 -7.32 11.30
N LEU A 21 16.27 -6.81 10.21
CA LEU A 21 16.55 -7.27 8.85
C LEU A 21 17.99 -6.96 8.41
N ILE A 22 18.52 -5.78 8.76
CA ILE A 22 19.89 -5.38 8.45
C ILE A 22 20.90 -6.24 9.21
N TYR A 23 20.69 -6.47 10.51
CA TYR A 23 21.58 -7.29 11.34
C TYR A 23 21.66 -8.74 10.85
N GLN A 24 20.54 -9.30 10.41
CA GLN A 24 20.48 -10.66 9.86
C GLN A 24 20.94 -10.74 8.39
N LYS A 25 21.34 -9.62 7.78
CA LYS A 25 21.76 -9.50 6.36
C LYS A 25 20.67 -9.94 5.37
N TYR A 26 19.41 -9.79 5.75
CA TYR A 26 18.24 -10.10 4.95
C TYR A 26 17.92 -8.95 3.99
N TRP A 27 18.83 -8.71 3.06
CA TRP A 27 18.75 -7.58 2.11
C TRP A 27 17.59 -7.71 1.13
N ARG A 28 17.23 -8.94 0.75
CA ARG A 28 16.06 -9.18 -0.12
C ARG A 28 14.77 -8.85 0.62
N GLU A 29 14.63 -9.34 1.83
CA GLU A 29 13.49 -9.05 2.70
C GLU A 29 13.40 -7.55 3.01
N LEU A 30 14.54 -6.89 3.25
CA LEU A 30 14.60 -5.44 3.47
C LEU A 30 14.06 -4.64 2.28
N ILE A 31 14.37 -5.06 1.05
CA ILE A 31 13.84 -4.44 -0.17
C ILE A 31 12.31 -4.60 -0.24
N PHE A 32 11.80 -5.82 -0.03
CA PHE A 32 10.35 -6.05 -0.03
C PHE A 32 9.66 -5.26 1.09
N PHE A 33 10.26 -5.24 2.28
CA PHE A 33 9.78 -4.45 3.41
C PHE A 33 9.62 -2.97 3.04
N PHE A 34 10.67 -2.33 2.53
CA PHE A 34 10.58 -0.92 2.14
C PHE A 34 9.65 -0.68 0.96
N LEU A 35 9.54 -1.62 0.02
CA LEU A 35 8.62 -1.53 -1.11
C LEU A 35 7.16 -1.51 -0.62
N PHE A 36 6.78 -2.49 0.21
CA PHE A 36 5.44 -2.57 0.79
C PHE A 36 5.15 -1.40 1.74
N LEU A 37 6.13 -1.04 2.58
CA LEU A 37 6.00 0.09 3.50
C LEU A 37 5.83 1.41 2.74
N GLY A 38 6.59 1.63 1.67
CA GLY A 38 6.47 2.80 0.81
C GLY A 38 5.11 2.89 0.12
N LEU A 39 4.59 1.76 -0.37
CA LEU A 39 3.24 1.68 -0.93
C LEU A 39 2.17 2.01 0.11
N ALA A 40 2.23 1.38 1.29
CA ALA A 40 1.31 1.63 2.39
C ALA A 40 1.35 3.09 2.87
N PHE A 41 2.55 3.66 2.98
CA PHE A 41 2.76 5.06 3.36
C PHE A 41 2.16 6.00 2.32
N THR A 42 2.41 5.75 1.03
CA THR A 42 1.89 6.58 -0.06
C THR A 42 0.37 6.57 -0.07
N LEU A 43 -0.26 5.40 0.01
CA LEU A 43 -1.72 5.27 0.08
C LEU A 43 -2.28 6.00 1.31
N SER A 44 -1.65 5.82 2.47
CA SER A 44 -2.09 6.47 3.70
C SER A 44 -1.92 7.99 3.64
N LEU A 45 -0.85 8.48 3.02
CA LEU A 45 -0.61 9.91 2.82
C LEU A 45 -1.66 10.52 1.88
N LEU A 46 -1.95 9.86 0.75
CA LEU A 46 -3.02 10.27 -0.17
C LEU A 46 -4.36 10.35 0.56
N ALA A 47 -4.68 9.36 1.40
CA ALA A 47 -5.90 9.34 2.22
C ALA A 47 -5.96 10.53 3.19
N VAL A 48 -4.87 10.84 3.89
CA VAL A 48 -4.80 11.93 4.87
C VAL A 48 -4.88 13.32 4.21
N ILE A 49 -4.36 13.46 2.99
CA ILE A 49 -4.45 14.70 2.20
C ILE A 49 -5.86 14.87 1.59
N GLY A 50 -6.76 13.89 1.76
CA GLY A 50 -8.14 13.97 1.31
C GLY A 50 -8.33 13.59 -0.16
N ILE A 51 -7.33 12.96 -0.77
CA ILE A 51 -7.48 12.37 -2.11
C ILE A 51 -8.40 11.16 -1.96
N LYS A 52 -9.55 11.21 -2.65
CA LYS A 52 -10.50 10.10 -2.69
C LYS A 52 -9.82 8.90 -3.36
N LEU A 53 -9.37 7.98 -2.54
CA LEU A 53 -8.94 6.67 -3.01
C LEU A 53 -10.18 5.90 -3.44
N PRO A 54 -10.17 5.26 -4.62
CA PRO A 54 -11.27 4.43 -5.04
C PRO A 54 -11.48 3.33 -3.99
N SER A 55 -12.73 3.08 -3.64
CA SER A 55 -13.02 2.02 -2.68
C SER A 55 -12.57 0.67 -3.25
N PRO A 56 -12.11 -0.28 -2.41
CA PRO A 56 -11.79 -1.63 -2.87
C PRO A 56 -12.94 -2.26 -3.66
N ALA A 57 -14.18 -1.94 -3.28
CA ALA A 57 -15.39 -2.33 -4.00
C ALA A 57 -15.42 -1.78 -5.44
N GLU A 58 -15.19 -0.48 -5.64
CA GLU A 58 -15.11 0.13 -6.97
C GLU A 58 -14.00 -0.49 -7.82
N ILE A 59 -12.84 -0.78 -7.23
CA ILE A 59 -11.74 -1.45 -7.94
C ILE A 59 -12.18 -2.85 -8.38
N THR A 60 -12.78 -3.62 -7.49
CA THR A 60 -13.25 -4.97 -7.80
C THR A 60 -14.34 -4.94 -8.88
N GLU A 61 -15.29 -4.01 -8.80
CA GLU A 61 -16.33 -3.83 -9.81
C GLU A 61 -15.72 -3.48 -11.17
N LYS A 62 -14.71 -2.63 -11.20
CA LYS A 62 -14.03 -2.23 -12.44
C LYS A 62 -13.25 -3.39 -13.07
N ILE A 63 -12.59 -4.21 -12.25
CA ILE A 63 -11.89 -5.43 -12.71
C ILE A 63 -12.91 -6.44 -13.23
N VAL A 64 -13.97 -6.72 -12.48
CA VAL A 64 -15.04 -7.64 -12.86
C VAL A 64 -15.68 -7.19 -14.17
N ASN A 65 -16.04 -5.91 -14.29
CA ASN A 65 -16.59 -5.36 -15.52
C ASN A 65 -15.58 -5.42 -16.68
N PHE A 66 -14.27 -5.22 -16.44
CA PHE A 66 -13.26 -5.33 -17.49
C PHE A 66 -13.17 -6.76 -18.06
N PHE A 67 -13.22 -7.77 -17.18
CA PHE A 67 -13.10 -9.17 -17.58
C PHE A 67 -14.42 -9.80 -18.06
N LEU A 68 -15.57 -9.42 -17.50
CA LEU A 68 -16.87 -10.01 -17.82
C LEU A 68 -17.60 -9.33 -18.98
N LYS A 69 -17.41 -8.02 -19.18
CA LYS A 69 -18.06 -7.27 -20.28
C LYS A 69 -17.70 -7.74 -21.70
N PRO A 70 -16.49 -8.28 -21.97
CA PRO A 70 -16.20 -8.96 -23.23
C PRO A 70 -16.95 -10.29 -23.37
N LEU A 71 -17.06 -11.06 -22.27
CA LEU A 71 -17.72 -12.36 -22.24
C LEU A 71 -19.24 -12.22 -22.42
N SER A 72 -19.84 -11.20 -21.83
CA SER A 72 -21.28 -10.90 -21.95
C SER A 72 -21.69 -10.37 -23.34
N LYS A 73 -20.74 -10.11 -24.24
CA LYS A 73 -21.01 -9.76 -25.64
C LYS A 73 -20.92 -10.98 -26.58
N LEU A 74 -20.42 -12.11 -26.09
CA LEU A 74 -20.21 -13.34 -26.86
C LEU A 74 -21.36 -14.36 -26.71
N PHE A 75 -22.18 -14.23 -25.66
CA PHE A 75 -23.43 -14.97 -25.43
C PHE A 75 -24.61 -14.00 -25.53
#